data_AF-A0A958NRP5-F1
#
_entry.id   AF-A0A958NRP5-F1
#
_cell.length_a   1.000
_cell.length_b   1.000
_cell.length_c   1.000
_cell.angle_alpha   90.00
_cell.angle_beta   90.00
_cell.angle_gamma   90.00
#
_symmetry.space_group_name_H-M   'P 1'
#
loop_
_entity.id
_entity.type
_entity.pdbx_description
1 polymer ?
#
loop_
_entity_poly.entity_id
_entity_poly.type
_entity_poly.pdbx_seq_one_letter_code
_entity_poly.pdbx_strand_id
1 'polypeptide(L)'
;MIRHLKYRASCGALALSIALGGCTVQLDECAGPALNFAQLQALRETAQFASGPQANLIVPNPLDVTNSLNAYSSSPGLLSFTSLYNLTGLSSSNYLQNSFIHIRRTDTSEAATNFGGDFERDVDTVEYSEMMAYYATSSVINYVDALGFQMVRSRPLYVLVRSPEYYDGEINAFYEHNYLNPSEPRIIRLIGASEFAPSVDFDMYSHETGHGINESASFQVGFDLAGDYGAIFTEGSALHECLADYLAESFGNKDYIGRWIARNFSDIPDGEPLRSAVDDPRDPFDFATVALNDGKAYSNPERYTVAEGCTRVLWELRQQLVGDSSELGSIFSDRLVYSAVGMLNQDTSMREFYSSLVQADKELYCGLHQRSIEQAFTARGFDPNPPRLGQPLQVQHAPFGLTFVDNNGSVEPQVVPVGPNVIVAFQFFIRNNSNQVARNVRVAASSTDPNWIQDRYMQGLGDLAPGQSITVGISQGLPALDYSVSGIIDQRSPGVGMKYYFQVFADNADPVVQPGVLK
;
A
#
# COMPACT_ATOMS: atom_id res chain seq x y z
N MET A 1 28.36 -14.60 -18.87
CA MET A 1 29.81 -14.28 -19.03
C MET A 1 30.34 -13.96 -17.63
N ILE A 2 30.92 -14.95 -16.95
CA ILE A 2 31.33 -14.85 -15.54
C ILE A 2 32.58 -13.96 -15.46
N ARG A 3 32.44 -12.74 -14.96
CA ARG A 3 33.59 -11.90 -14.60
C ARG A 3 34.03 -12.29 -13.20
N HIS A 4 35.30 -12.70 -13.06
CA HIS A 4 35.93 -12.89 -11.76
C HIS A 4 36.04 -11.54 -11.04
N LEU A 5 35.26 -11.38 -9.96
CA LEU A 5 35.42 -10.31 -8.98
C LEU A 5 36.82 -10.41 -8.34
N LYS A 6 37.62 -9.36 -8.45
CA LYS A 6 38.87 -9.21 -7.69
C LYS A 6 38.55 -8.51 -6.38
N TYR A 7 38.42 -9.27 -5.30
CA TYR A 7 38.36 -8.72 -3.95
C TYR A 7 39.70 -8.05 -3.60
N ARG A 8 39.70 -6.73 -3.36
CA ARG A 8 40.78 -6.05 -2.65
C ARG A 8 40.37 -5.90 -1.19
N ALA A 9 40.72 -6.87 -0.36
CA ALA A 9 40.74 -6.67 1.08
C ALA A 9 42.04 -5.91 1.42
N SER A 10 41.94 -4.63 1.77
CA SER A 10 43.06 -3.89 2.36
C SER A 10 43.08 -4.12 3.87
N CYS A 11 43.53 -5.30 4.31
CA CYS A 11 43.96 -5.46 5.69
C CYS A 11 45.38 -4.90 5.82
N GLY A 12 45.52 -3.75 6.48
CA GLY A 12 46.82 -3.19 6.82
C GLY A 12 47.59 -4.17 7.72
N ALA A 13 48.61 -4.81 7.17
CA ALA A 13 49.57 -5.59 7.96
C ALA A 13 50.53 -4.62 8.65
N LEU A 14 50.24 -4.24 9.90
CA LEU A 14 51.26 -3.76 10.83
C LEU A 14 50.94 -4.23 12.27
N ALA A 15 52.01 -4.59 12.97
CA ALA A 15 52.06 -5.38 14.18
C ALA A 15 51.16 -4.93 15.36
N LEU A 16 50.60 -5.94 16.02
CA LEU A 16 50.34 -6.04 17.46
C LEU A 16 49.60 -4.87 18.14
N SER A 17 48.28 -4.86 17.98
CA SER A 17 47.32 -4.33 18.96
C SER A 17 46.01 -5.09 18.72
N ILE A 18 45.52 -5.85 19.70
CA ILE A 18 44.20 -6.48 19.63
C ILE A 18 43.16 -5.37 19.82
N ALA A 19 42.83 -4.67 18.74
CA ALA A 19 41.61 -3.92 18.59
C ALA A 19 40.73 -4.73 17.63
N LEU A 20 39.46 -4.93 18.01
CA LEU A 20 38.41 -5.50 17.17
C LEU A 20 38.15 -4.55 15.99
N GLY A 21 39.08 -4.49 15.04
CA GLY A 21 38.90 -3.77 13.79
C GLY A 21 38.00 -4.59 12.90
N GLY A 22 36.70 -4.28 12.91
CA GLY A 22 35.77 -4.78 11.91
C GLY A 22 36.32 -4.49 10.52
N CYS A 23 36.48 -5.52 9.70
CA CYS A 23 36.79 -5.33 8.28
C CYS A 23 35.53 -4.76 7.62
N THR A 24 35.49 -3.44 7.41
CA THR A 24 34.51 -2.82 6.53
C THR A 24 34.88 -3.17 5.09
N VAL A 25 34.14 -4.12 4.50
CA VAL A 25 34.24 -4.39 3.06
C VAL A 25 33.54 -3.24 2.35
N GLN A 26 34.31 -2.30 1.81
CA GLN A 26 33.78 -1.21 1.00
C GLN A 26 33.56 -1.73 -0.43
N LEU A 27 32.30 -1.98 -0.78
CA LEU A 27 31.90 -2.46 -2.11
C LEU A 27 31.67 -1.29 -3.06
N ASP A 28 32.76 -0.59 -3.42
CA ASP A 28 32.69 0.61 -4.28
C ASP A 28 32.07 0.35 -5.68
N GLU A 29 31.97 -0.92 -6.11
CA GLU A 29 31.46 -1.28 -7.45
C GLU A 29 29.93 -1.48 -7.53
N CYS A 30 29.21 -1.66 -6.41
CA CYS A 30 27.74 -1.75 -6.42
C CYS A 30 27.04 -0.85 -5.41
N ALA A 31 27.76 0.08 -4.75
CA ALA A 31 27.08 1.09 -3.95
C ALA A 31 26.20 1.95 -4.88
N GLY A 32 24.89 1.95 -4.63
CA GLY A 32 23.97 2.89 -5.27
C GLY A 32 24.39 4.35 -5.02
N PRO A 33 23.71 5.34 -5.64
CA PRO A 33 24.00 6.76 -5.41
C PRO A 33 24.19 7.09 -3.92
N ALA A 34 25.20 7.90 -3.58
CA ALA A 34 25.50 8.23 -2.19
C ALA A 34 24.28 8.88 -1.51
N LEU A 35 23.96 8.43 -0.29
CA LEU A 35 22.93 9.03 0.55
C LEU A 35 23.54 10.04 1.51
N ASN A 36 22.76 11.07 1.85
CA ASN A 36 23.07 11.95 2.96
C ASN A 36 22.44 11.38 4.25
N PHE A 37 23.15 10.45 4.90
CA PHE A 37 22.64 9.77 6.10
C PHE A 37 22.29 10.71 7.24
N ALA A 38 23.10 11.76 7.47
CA ALA A 38 22.80 12.76 8.50
C ALA A 38 21.49 13.49 8.21
N GLN A 39 21.21 13.81 6.95
CA GLN A 39 19.92 14.40 6.55
C GLN A 39 18.76 13.40 6.74
N LEU A 40 18.94 12.15 6.32
CA LEU A 40 17.90 11.11 6.47
C LEU A 40 17.57 10.84 7.93
N GLN A 41 18.58 10.78 8.80
CA GLN A 41 18.40 10.63 10.23
C GLN A 41 17.69 11.85 10.84
N ALA A 42 18.12 13.07 10.48
CA ALA A 42 17.46 14.29 10.95
C ALA A 42 15.97 14.35 10.53
N LEU A 43 15.65 13.93 9.30
CA LEU A 43 14.29 13.86 8.79
C LEU A 43 13.41 12.88 9.57
N ARG A 44 13.98 11.78 10.09
CA ARG A 44 13.24 10.78 10.90
C ARG A 44 13.11 11.17 12.37
N GLU A 45 14.19 11.63 13.00
CA GLU A 45 14.21 11.87 14.45
C GLU A 45 13.44 13.13 14.84
N THR A 46 13.50 14.14 13.99
CA THR A 46 12.96 15.46 14.34
C THR A 46 12.02 16.00 13.27
N ALA A 47 12.17 15.53 12.02
CA ALA A 47 11.77 16.25 10.81
C ALA A 47 11.97 17.78 10.94
N GLN A 48 12.95 18.22 11.75
CA GLN A 48 13.15 19.62 12.07
C GLN A 48 13.96 20.20 10.93
N PHE A 49 13.23 20.77 9.99
CA PHE A 49 13.83 21.55 8.95
C PHE A 49 14.46 22.82 9.51
N ALA A 50 15.52 23.32 8.87
CA ALA A 50 16.26 24.48 9.40
C ALA A 50 15.51 25.83 9.33
N SER A 51 14.36 25.91 8.65
CA SER A 51 13.64 27.18 8.41
C SER A 51 12.14 26.98 8.20
N GLY A 52 11.34 27.94 8.64
CA GLY A 52 9.88 27.98 8.45
C GLY A 52 9.17 28.50 9.72
N PRO A 53 7.87 28.81 9.67
CA PRO A 53 7.06 28.98 10.87
C PRO A 53 6.99 27.66 11.64
N GLN A 54 6.78 27.73 12.95
CA GLN A 54 6.71 26.55 13.80
C GLN A 54 5.25 26.14 14.08
N ALA A 55 5.00 24.85 14.23
CA ALA A 55 3.74 24.29 14.69
C ALA A 55 3.96 23.51 15.99
N ASN A 56 3.04 23.69 16.94
CA ASN A 56 3.05 22.97 18.20
C ASN A 56 2.25 21.66 18.05
N LEU A 57 2.93 20.52 17.89
CA LEU A 57 2.30 19.24 17.55
C LEU A 57 2.65 18.14 18.56
N ILE A 58 1.73 17.20 18.71
CA ILE A 58 1.93 15.94 19.42
C ILE A 58 2.16 14.84 18.37
N VAL A 59 3.40 14.36 18.27
CA VAL A 59 3.81 13.38 17.26
C VAL A 59 4.32 12.10 17.94
N PRO A 60 3.86 10.90 17.54
CA PRO A 60 2.90 10.71 16.44
C PRO A 60 1.44 10.92 16.84
N ASN A 61 1.08 10.75 18.12
CA ASN A 61 -0.27 10.91 18.62
C ASN A 61 -0.28 11.04 20.17
N PRO A 62 -1.41 11.47 20.77
CA PRO A 62 -1.51 11.68 22.20
C PRO A 62 -1.28 10.43 23.06
N LEU A 63 -1.70 9.24 22.64
CA LEU A 63 -1.50 8.00 23.41
C LEU A 63 0.00 7.73 23.60
N ASP A 64 0.77 7.85 22.53
CA ASP A 64 2.18 7.50 22.54
C ASP A 64 3.03 8.50 23.34
N VAL A 65 2.79 9.80 23.21
CA VAL A 65 3.60 10.80 23.92
C VAL A 65 3.27 10.88 25.41
N THR A 66 2.02 10.61 25.77
CA THR A 66 1.57 10.65 27.18
C THR A 66 1.76 9.32 27.89
N ASN A 67 1.90 8.23 27.11
CA ASN A 67 1.88 6.86 27.61
C ASN A 67 0.64 6.57 28.49
N SER A 68 -0.53 7.06 28.07
CA SER A 68 -1.78 6.99 28.82
C SER A 68 -2.95 6.59 27.95
N LEU A 69 -3.61 5.47 28.25
CA LEU A 69 -4.86 5.05 27.62
C LEU A 69 -6.04 5.99 27.91
N ASN A 70 -5.90 6.88 28.88
CA ASN A 70 -6.88 7.92 29.21
C ASN A 70 -6.59 9.25 28.50
N ALA A 71 -5.69 9.27 27.50
CA ALA A 71 -5.49 10.45 26.69
C ALA A 71 -6.66 10.63 25.71
N TYR A 72 -7.19 11.85 25.69
CA TYR A 72 -8.28 12.29 24.83
C TYR A 72 -7.88 13.60 24.14
N SER A 73 -8.32 13.88 22.92
CA SER A 73 -7.96 15.14 22.22
C SER A 73 -8.30 16.41 23.01
N SER A 74 -9.31 16.34 23.89
CA SER A 74 -9.74 17.41 24.79
C SER A 74 -9.08 17.39 26.18
N SER A 75 -8.15 16.46 26.43
CA SER A 75 -7.53 16.28 27.76
C SER A 75 -6.76 17.53 28.19
N PRO A 76 -7.06 18.09 29.38
CA PRO A 76 -6.31 19.21 29.92
C PRO A 76 -4.82 18.84 30.06
N GLY A 77 -3.94 19.73 29.58
CA GLY A 77 -2.50 19.52 29.67
C GLY A 77 -1.89 18.73 28.50
N LEU A 78 -2.64 18.32 27.48
CA LEU A 78 -2.03 17.77 26.27
C LEU A 78 -1.01 18.73 25.63
N LEU A 79 -1.27 20.05 25.69
CA LEU A 79 -0.32 21.07 25.24
C LEU A 79 1.04 21.03 25.97
N SER A 80 1.17 20.38 27.13
CA SER A 80 2.51 20.22 27.75
C SER A 80 3.34 19.09 27.13
N PHE A 81 2.74 18.27 26.28
CA PHE A 81 3.39 17.17 25.56
C PHE A 81 3.69 17.51 24.10
N THR A 82 3.31 18.69 23.64
CA THR A 82 3.60 19.12 22.28
C THR A 82 5.08 19.47 22.13
N SER A 83 5.59 19.31 20.91
CA SER A 83 6.91 19.76 20.49
C SER A 83 6.79 20.74 19.32
N LEU A 84 7.77 21.62 19.18
CA LEU A 84 7.83 22.57 18.07
C LEU A 84 8.45 21.91 16.83
N TYR A 85 7.70 21.95 15.74
CA TYR A 85 8.12 21.43 14.43
C TYR A 85 8.10 22.53 13.38
N ASN A 86 9.15 22.60 12.57
CA ASN A 86 9.24 23.60 11.51
C ASN A 86 8.44 23.16 10.29
N LEU A 87 7.60 24.04 9.75
CA LEU A 87 6.82 23.80 8.55
C LEU A 87 7.59 24.32 7.32
N THR A 88 8.22 23.43 6.55
CA THR A 88 9.03 23.84 5.39
C THR A 88 8.28 24.00 4.10
N GLY A 89 8.91 24.74 3.18
CA GLY A 89 8.52 24.77 1.77
C GLY A 89 7.21 25.51 1.54
N LEU A 90 6.63 26.14 2.57
CA LEU A 90 5.41 26.91 2.45
C LEU A 90 5.60 28.04 1.43
N SER A 91 4.58 28.25 0.61
CA SER A 91 4.52 29.38 -0.34
C SER A 91 4.53 30.74 0.36
N SER A 92 4.04 30.78 1.61
CA SER A 92 4.20 31.90 2.54
C SER A 92 4.10 31.41 3.98
N SER A 93 4.58 32.19 4.95
CA SER A 93 4.44 31.87 6.39
C SER A 93 2.99 31.76 6.87
N ASN A 94 2.03 32.26 6.08
CA ASN A 94 0.65 32.45 6.51
C ASN A 94 -0.30 31.36 6.02
N TYR A 95 0.12 30.50 5.09
CA TYR A 95 -0.74 29.48 4.49
C TYR A 95 -0.08 28.12 4.58
N LEU A 96 -0.83 27.11 5.06
CA LEU A 96 -0.44 25.69 5.06
C LEU A 96 -0.51 25.08 3.65
N GLN A 97 0.28 25.63 2.73
CA GLN A 97 0.35 25.13 1.36
C GLN A 97 1.65 25.54 0.66
N ASN A 98 2.02 24.77 -0.35
CA ASN A 98 3.09 25.08 -1.29
C ASN A 98 2.62 24.86 -2.73
N SER A 99 3.54 24.74 -3.69
CA SER A 99 3.19 24.52 -5.11
C SER A 99 2.59 23.14 -5.40
N PHE A 100 2.66 22.22 -4.44
CA PHE A 100 2.23 20.83 -4.58
C PHE A 100 1.22 20.44 -3.49
N ILE A 101 1.51 20.68 -2.21
CA ILE A 101 0.67 20.32 -1.06
C ILE A 101 -0.29 21.47 -0.74
N HIS A 102 -1.58 21.16 -0.63
CA HIS A 102 -2.63 22.11 -0.28
C HIS A 102 -3.53 21.55 0.84
N ILE A 103 -3.45 22.11 2.05
CA ILE A 103 -4.33 21.70 3.15
C ILE A 103 -5.70 22.39 3.02
N ARG A 104 -6.77 21.63 3.26
CA ARG A 104 -8.17 22.08 3.15
C ARG A 104 -9.04 21.42 4.24
N ARG A 105 -10.17 22.01 4.59
CA ARG A 105 -11.21 21.39 5.46
C ARG A 105 -12.29 20.65 4.67
N THR A 106 -12.57 21.16 3.48
CA THR A 106 -13.53 20.64 2.49
C THR A 106 -12.96 20.93 1.10
N ASP A 107 -13.56 20.36 0.06
CA ASP A 107 -13.14 20.62 -1.33
C ASP A 107 -13.16 22.11 -1.73
N THR A 108 -13.85 22.96 -0.97
CA THR A 108 -14.04 24.40 -1.31
C THR A 108 -13.47 25.38 -0.30
N SER A 109 -13.02 24.92 0.87
CA SER A 109 -12.59 25.81 1.96
C SER A 109 -11.06 25.79 2.13
N GLU A 110 -10.45 26.96 2.15
CA GLU A 110 -9.03 27.11 2.49
C GLU A 110 -8.75 26.73 3.95
N ALA A 111 -7.51 26.28 4.22
CA ALA A 111 -7.05 26.00 5.57
C ALA A 111 -6.84 27.28 6.40
N ALA A 112 -6.61 27.13 7.71
CA ALA A 112 -6.30 28.26 8.57
C ALA A 112 -5.12 29.09 8.09
N THR A 113 -5.29 30.40 8.19
CA THR A 113 -4.24 31.38 7.95
C THR A 113 -3.55 31.77 9.25
N ASN A 114 -2.23 31.85 9.24
CA ASN A 114 -1.46 32.43 10.35
C ASN A 114 -1.15 33.90 10.08
N PHE A 115 -1.52 34.81 10.98
CA PHE A 115 -1.18 36.23 10.90
C PHE A 115 -0.11 36.65 11.92
N GLY A 116 0.43 35.72 12.73
CA GLY A 116 1.21 36.02 13.94
C GLY A 116 2.56 35.29 14.13
N GLY A 117 2.98 34.39 13.24
CA GLY A 117 4.32 33.79 13.25
C GLY A 117 4.33 32.27 13.48
N ASP A 118 3.88 31.82 14.66
CA ASP A 118 3.82 30.40 15.02
C ASP A 118 2.38 29.89 15.11
N PHE A 119 2.19 28.61 14.84
CA PHE A 119 0.90 27.96 14.92
C PHE A 119 0.79 27.14 16.22
N GLU A 120 0.04 27.66 17.18
CA GLU A 120 -0.28 26.99 18.44
C GLU A 120 -1.80 26.83 18.55
N ARG A 121 -2.28 25.60 18.64
CA ARG A 121 -3.71 25.26 18.68
C ARG A 121 -3.96 24.07 19.59
N ASP A 122 -5.14 24.03 20.19
CA ASP A 122 -5.59 22.88 20.97
C ASP A 122 -5.79 21.66 20.07
N VAL A 123 -5.45 20.47 20.57
CA VAL A 123 -5.43 19.21 19.80
C VAL A 123 -6.80 18.84 19.22
N ASP A 124 -7.88 19.23 19.89
CA ASP A 124 -9.26 18.97 19.47
C ASP A 124 -9.79 19.96 18.41
N THR A 125 -8.99 20.94 17.98
CA THR A 125 -9.38 21.91 16.94
C THR A 125 -9.06 21.43 15.52
N VAL A 126 -9.81 21.92 14.53
CA VAL A 126 -9.53 21.61 13.12
C VAL A 126 -8.21 22.25 12.67
N GLU A 127 -7.84 23.40 13.23
CA GLU A 127 -6.58 24.06 12.96
C GLU A 127 -5.38 23.20 13.37
N TYR A 128 -5.50 22.43 14.45
CA TYR A 128 -4.49 21.43 14.82
C TYR A 128 -4.33 20.35 13.75
N SER A 129 -5.45 19.79 13.30
CA SER A 129 -5.48 18.80 12.21
C SER A 129 -4.81 19.34 10.94
N GLU A 130 -5.05 20.60 10.58
CA GLU A 130 -4.46 21.22 9.38
C GLU A 130 -2.93 21.31 9.47
N MET A 131 -2.40 21.68 10.63
CA MET A 131 -0.95 21.73 10.85
C MET A 131 -0.32 20.34 10.81
N MET A 132 -0.96 19.37 11.49
CA MET A 132 -0.50 17.98 11.50
C MET A 132 -0.45 17.42 10.07
N ALA A 133 -1.48 17.68 9.27
CA ALA A 133 -1.54 17.26 7.87
C ALA A 133 -0.37 17.82 7.05
N TYR A 134 -0.11 19.12 7.13
CA TYR A 134 1.01 19.71 6.39
C TYR A 134 2.35 19.12 6.84
N TYR A 135 2.58 19.06 8.15
CA TYR A 135 3.81 18.55 8.72
C TYR A 135 4.06 17.09 8.33
N ALA A 136 3.07 16.21 8.52
CA ALA A 136 3.21 14.78 8.21
C ALA A 136 3.45 14.52 6.73
N THR A 137 2.58 15.04 5.85
CA THR A 137 2.70 14.83 4.41
C THR A 137 4.01 15.40 3.86
N SER A 138 4.42 16.60 4.27
CA SER A 138 5.69 17.18 3.81
C SER A 138 6.93 16.45 4.33
N SER A 139 6.91 15.97 5.58
CA SER A 139 8.03 15.25 6.19
C SER A 139 8.26 13.91 5.50
N VAL A 140 7.19 13.15 5.26
CA VAL A 140 7.24 11.85 4.57
C VAL A 140 7.74 12.03 3.13
N ILE A 141 7.20 13.00 2.39
CA ILE A 141 7.66 13.29 1.01
C ILE A 141 9.14 13.66 1.00
N ASN A 142 9.59 14.52 1.91
CA ASN A 142 10.99 14.95 1.96
C ASN A 142 11.93 13.79 2.33
N TYR A 143 11.49 12.86 3.19
CA TYR A 143 12.24 11.65 3.50
C TYR A 143 12.40 10.73 2.29
N VAL A 144 11.31 10.44 1.59
CA VAL A 144 11.32 9.59 0.40
C VAL A 144 12.15 10.21 -0.72
N ASP A 145 12.04 11.54 -0.94
CA ASP A 145 12.91 12.30 -1.84
C ASP A 145 14.39 12.14 -1.46
N ALA A 146 14.73 12.20 -0.17
CA ALA A 146 16.10 12.06 0.33
C ALA A 146 16.63 10.61 0.23
N LEU A 147 15.76 9.60 0.20
CA LEU A 147 16.13 8.22 -0.13
C LEU A 147 16.47 8.05 -1.63
N GLY A 148 16.13 9.03 -2.45
CA GLY A 148 16.35 9.05 -3.89
C GLY A 148 15.10 8.79 -4.73
N PHE A 149 13.91 8.80 -4.13
CA PHE A 149 12.64 8.53 -4.80
C PHE A 149 11.80 9.79 -4.83
N GLN A 150 11.51 10.30 -6.03
CA GLN A 150 10.73 11.52 -6.16
C GLN A 150 9.28 11.22 -6.43
N MET A 151 8.41 11.78 -5.60
CA MET A 151 6.98 11.81 -5.90
C MET A 151 6.73 12.64 -7.16
N VAL A 152 5.84 12.19 -8.05
CA VAL A 152 5.50 12.92 -9.28
C VAL A 152 4.68 14.15 -8.91
N ARG A 153 5.21 15.38 -9.06
CA ARG A 153 4.54 16.62 -8.63
C ARG A 153 3.78 17.37 -9.73
N SER A 154 3.37 16.68 -10.80
CA SER A 154 2.68 17.30 -11.96
C SER A 154 1.24 17.72 -11.66
N ARG A 155 0.66 17.26 -10.55
CA ARG A 155 -0.71 17.53 -10.11
C ARG A 155 -0.66 17.98 -8.65
N PRO A 156 -1.52 18.91 -8.21
CA PRO A 156 -1.58 19.27 -6.80
C PRO A 156 -2.08 18.08 -5.96
N LEU A 157 -1.59 18.00 -4.73
CA LEU A 157 -2.05 17.12 -3.67
C LEU A 157 -2.86 17.93 -2.66
N TYR A 158 -4.17 17.70 -2.62
CA TYR A 158 -5.03 18.22 -1.58
C TYR A 158 -5.06 17.24 -0.41
N VAL A 159 -4.92 17.77 0.82
CA VAL A 159 -5.09 16.99 2.05
C VAL A 159 -6.24 17.61 2.82
N LEU A 160 -7.33 16.86 2.90
CA LEU A 160 -8.59 17.29 3.50
C LEU A 160 -8.69 16.73 4.90
N VAL A 161 -8.74 17.62 5.89
CA VAL A 161 -8.84 17.24 7.30
C VAL A 161 -10.25 17.42 7.84
N ARG A 162 -10.72 16.47 8.63
CA ARG A 162 -12.10 16.44 9.16
C ARG A 162 -13.13 16.62 8.04
N SER A 163 -12.87 15.95 6.91
CA SER A 163 -13.77 15.93 5.77
C SER A 163 -15.15 15.48 6.21
N PRO A 164 -16.24 16.04 5.63
CA PRO A 164 -17.57 15.52 5.87
C PRO A 164 -17.62 14.03 5.55
N GLU A 165 -18.38 13.32 6.37
CA GLU A 165 -18.59 11.88 6.27
C GLU A 165 -19.44 11.56 5.03
N TYR A 166 -19.16 10.44 4.34
CA TYR A 166 -20.07 9.94 3.30
C TYR A 166 -21.28 9.26 3.92
N TYR A 167 -21.08 8.64 5.08
CA TYR A 167 -22.10 7.99 5.89
C TYR A 167 -22.05 8.51 7.33
N ASP A 168 -23.21 8.66 7.98
CA ASP A 168 -23.30 9.13 9.37
C ASP A 168 -22.43 8.25 10.30
N GLY A 169 -21.49 8.88 11.01
CA GLY A 169 -20.54 8.26 11.92
C GLY A 169 -19.31 7.61 11.27
N GLU A 170 -19.06 7.84 9.98
CA GLU A 170 -17.88 7.30 9.30
C GLU A 170 -16.58 7.90 9.87
N ILE A 171 -15.63 7.03 10.19
CA ILE A 171 -14.29 7.42 10.64
C ILE A 171 -13.30 6.63 9.81
N ASN A 172 -12.57 7.33 8.95
CA ASN A 172 -11.66 6.70 8.00
C ASN A 172 -10.59 7.67 7.50
N ALA A 173 -9.56 7.15 6.87
CA ALA A 173 -8.66 7.91 6.01
C ALA A 173 -8.53 7.17 4.68
N PHE A 174 -8.39 7.91 3.57
CA PHE A 174 -8.06 7.30 2.29
C PHE A 174 -7.40 8.28 1.34
N TYR A 175 -6.66 7.72 0.40
CA TYR A 175 -6.11 8.38 -0.78
C TYR A 175 -6.98 8.09 -2.00
N GLU A 176 -7.37 9.15 -2.73
CA GLU A 176 -8.10 9.01 -4.00
C GLU A 176 -7.13 8.76 -5.15
N HIS A 177 -7.18 7.53 -5.67
CA HIS A 177 -6.45 7.12 -6.85
C HIS A 177 -7.07 7.71 -8.12
N ASN A 178 -6.39 8.70 -8.71
CA ASN A 178 -6.79 9.33 -9.96
C ASN A 178 -5.90 8.91 -11.14
N TYR A 179 -5.60 7.61 -11.27
CA TYR A 179 -4.76 7.08 -12.37
C TYR A 179 -5.38 7.32 -13.74
N LEU A 180 -6.70 7.12 -13.85
CA LEU A 180 -7.42 7.20 -15.13
C LEU A 180 -7.73 8.64 -15.54
N ASN A 181 -7.59 9.59 -14.61
CA ASN A 181 -7.86 11.00 -14.81
C ASN A 181 -6.63 11.84 -14.41
N PRO A 182 -5.55 11.82 -15.20
CA PRO A 182 -4.30 12.51 -14.87
C PRO A 182 -4.41 14.05 -14.90
N SER A 183 -5.57 14.61 -15.28
CA SER A 183 -5.87 16.03 -15.11
C SER A 183 -6.43 16.36 -13.72
N GLU A 184 -6.98 15.37 -13.02
CA GLU A 184 -7.58 15.56 -11.71
C GLU A 184 -6.51 15.62 -10.63
N PRO A 185 -6.72 16.43 -9.58
CA PRO A 185 -5.78 16.53 -8.48
C PRO A 185 -5.71 15.22 -7.71
N ARG A 186 -4.67 15.06 -6.90
CA ARG A 186 -4.62 13.99 -5.90
C ARG A 186 -5.27 14.46 -4.62
N ILE A 187 -5.95 13.56 -3.93
CA ILE A 187 -6.70 13.90 -2.73
C ILE A 187 -6.39 12.86 -1.66
N ILE A 188 -5.99 13.32 -0.48
CA ILE A 188 -6.01 12.56 0.77
C ILE A 188 -7.19 13.09 1.58
N ARG A 189 -8.08 12.22 2.05
CA ARG A 189 -9.21 12.58 2.92
C ARG A 189 -9.08 11.91 4.27
N LEU A 190 -9.23 12.70 5.33
CA LEU A 190 -9.36 12.20 6.69
C LEU A 190 -10.75 12.55 7.18
N ILE A 191 -11.54 11.52 7.41
CA ILE A 191 -12.97 11.57 7.66
C ILE A 191 -13.24 11.39 9.14
N GLY A 192 -14.21 12.16 9.63
CA GLY A 192 -14.63 12.14 11.02
C GLY A 192 -13.91 13.19 11.88
N ALA A 193 -14.64 13.66 12.87
CA ALA A 193 -14.17 14.64 13.86
C ALA A 193 -14.35 14.12 15.30
N SER A 194 -14.25 12.80 15.46
CA SER A 194 -14.40 12.15 16.77
C SER A 194 -13.28 12.54 17.74
N GLU A 195 -13.45 12.16 19.01
CA GLU A 195 -12.43 12.32 20.04
C GLU A 195 -11.08 11.70 19.65
N PHE A 196 -11.11 10.65 18.82
CA PHE A 196 -9.95 9.92 18.30
C PHE A 196 -9.82 10.07 16.78
N ALA A 197 -10.09 11.26 16.25
CA ALA A 197 -10.11 11.49 14.81
C ALA A 197 -8.78 11.09 14.14
N PRO A 198 -8.81 10.49 12.91
CA PRO A 198 -7.61 10.15 12.14
C PRO A 198 -6.68 11.34 11.96
N SER A 199 -7.26 12.55 11.89
CA SER A 199 -6.53 13.79 11.66
C SER A 199 -5.57 14.22 12.78
N VAL A 200 -5.57 13.51 13.90
CA VAL A 200 -4.64 13.68 15.02
C VAL A 200 -3.56 12.59 15.04
N ASP A 201 -3.71 11.52 14.23
CA ASP A 201 -2.75 10.42 14.15
C ASP A 201 -1.77 10.63 12.99
N PHE A 202 -0.49 10.84 13.31
CA PHE A 202 0.56 11.11 12.33
C PHE A 202 0.75 9.97 11.33
N ASP A 203 0.58 8.73 11.78
CA ASP A 203 0.79 7.54 10.96
C ASP A 203 -0.29 7.38 9.89
N MET A 204 -1.52 7.84 10.12
CA MET A 204 -2.58 7.88 9.11
C MET A 204 -2.20 8.78 7.95
N TYR A 205 -1.71 10.00 8.20
CA TYR A 205 -1.19 10.84 7.12
C TYR A 205 0.00 10.20 6.39
N SER A 206 0.85 9.47 7.11
CA SER A 206 2.02 8.82 6.54
C SER A 206 1.63 7.66 5.63
N HIS A 207 0.66 6.85 6.06
CA HIS A 207 0.05 5.77 5.28
C HIS A 207 -0.62 6.32 4.02
N GLU A 208 -1.50 7.33 4.14
CA GLU A 208 -2.17 7.94 2.97
C GLU A 208 -1.20 8.63 2.01
N THR A 209 -0.12 9.23 2.54
CA THR A 209 0.96 9.77 1.70
C THR A 209 1.71 8.64 0.98
N GLY A 210 1.84 7.48 1.63
CA GLY A 210 2.38 6.25 1.06
C GLY A 210 1.64 5.78 -0.18
N HIS A 211 0.31 5.82 -0.18
CA HIS A 211 -0.49 5.57 -1.38
C HIS A 211 -0.12 6.50 -2.55
N GLY A 212 0.06 7.80 -2.28
CA GLY A 212 0.48 8.75 -3.32
C GLY A 212 1.92 8.56 -3.82
N ILE A 213 2.81 8.04 -2.97
CA ILE A 213 4.18 7.66 -3.34
C ILE A 213 4.16 6.39 -4.19
N ASN A 214 3.39 5.39 -3.77
CA ASN A 214 3.16 4.16 -4.52
C ASN A 214 2.60 4.46 -5.90
N GLU A 215 1.57 5.30 -6.00
CA GLU A 215 1.08 5.80 -7.28
C GLU A 215 2.15 6.52 -8.08
N SER A 216 3.00 7.33 -7.46
CA SER A 216 4.05 8.05 -8.19
C SER A 216 5.14 7.12 -8.74
N ALA A 217 5.53 6.12 -7.97
CA ALA A 217 6.50 5.10 -8.38
C ALA A 217 5.91 4.17 -9.46
N SER A 218 4.60 3.91 -9.38
CA SER A 218 3.89 3.02 -10.28
C SER A 218 3.22 3.73 -11.46
N PHE A 219 3.14 5.06 -11.51
CA PHE A 219 2.21 5.81 -12.39
C PHE A 219 2.18 5.39 -13.86
N GLN A 220 3.30 4.94 -14.43
CA GLN A 220 3.37 4.50 -15.83
C GLN A 220 3.05 3.01 -16.04
N VAL A 221 3.02 2.25 -14.95
CA VAL A 221 3.07 0.80 -14.92
C VAL A 221 1.89 0.22 -14.15
N GLY A 222 1.40 0.86 -13.08
CA GLY A 222 0.19 0.49 -12.33
C GLY A 222 0.30 -0.86 -11.65
N PHE A 223 1.17 -1.02 -10.66
CA PHE A 223 1.36 -2.33 -10.01
C PHE A 223 0.08 -2.83 -9.28
N ASP A 224 -0.87 -1.94 -9.03
CA ASP A 224 -2.21 -2.21 -8.51
C ASP A 224 -3.32 -1.65 -9.43
N LEU A 225 -3.10 -1.63 -10.74
CA LEU A 225 -4.09 -1.09 -11.67
C LEU A 225 -5.42 -1.84 -11.56
N ALA A 226 -5.41 -3.15 -11.32
CA ALA A 226 -6.61 -3.93 -11.07
C ALA A 226 -7.40 -3.42 -9.86
N GLY A 227 -6.74 -3.09 -8.74
CA GLY A 227 -7.38 -2.51 -7.56
C GLY A 227 -8.02 -1.15 -7.87
N ASP A 228 -7.33 -0.31 -8.65
CA ASP A 228 -7.85 0.98 -9.11
C ASP A 228 -9.10 0.83 -10.02
N TYR A 229 -9.22 -0.29 -10.73
CA TYR A 229 -10.40 -0.69 -11.49
C TYR A 229 -11.42 -1.49 -10.66
N GLY A 230 -11.33 -1.42 -9.33
CA GLY A 230 -12.32 -1.94 -8.40
C GLY A 230 -12.20 -3.43 -8.12
N ALA A 231 -11.05 -4.06 -8.39
CA ALA A 231 -10.79 -5.42 -7.93
C ALA A 231 -10.75 -5.44 -6.40
N ILE A 232 -11.50 -6.35 -5.78
CA ILE A 232 -11.56 -6.44 -4.32
C ILE A 232 -10.30 -7.07 -3.74
N PHE A 233 -9.67 -7.96 -4.50
CA PHE A 233 -8.46 -8.63 -4.08
C PHE A 233 -7.57 -8.86 -5.29
N THR A 234 -6.35 -8.37 -5.19
CA THR A 234 -5.17 -8.83 -5.93
C THR A 234 -3.97 -8.74 -5.01
N GLU A 235 -2.92 -9.53 -5.25
CA GLU A 235 -1.67 -9.34 -4.50
C GLU A 235 -1.05 -7.95 -4.76
N GLY A 236 -1.27 -7.35 -5.93
CA GLY A 236 -0.87 -5.97 -6.22
C GLY A 236 -1.55 -4.95 -5.30
N SER A 237 -2.85 -5.12 -5.04
CA SER A 237 -3.61 -4.29 -4.09
C SER A 237 -3.17 -4.49 -2.65
N ALA A 238 -2.83 -5.73 -2.27
CA ALA A 238 -2.28 -6.01 -0.94
C ALA A 238 -0.87 -5.41 -0.79
N LEU A 239 -0.06 -5.44 -1.85
CA LEU A 239 1.24 -4.78 -1.88
C LEU A 239 1.11 -3.26 -1.75
N HIS A 240 0.08 -2.67 -2.36
CA HIS A 240 -0.19 -1.25 -2.25
C HIS A 240 -0.37 -0.82 -0.80
N GLU A 241 -1.26 -1.50 -0.08
CA GLU A 241 -1.49 -1.31 1.35
C GLU A 241 -0.23 -1.61 2.16
N CYS A 242 0.45 -2.73 1.88
CA CYS A 242 1.68 -3.12 2.57
C CYS A 242 2.76 -2.05 2.50
N LEU A 243 2.96 -1.45 1.32
CA LEU A 243 3.98 -0.43 1.12
C LEU A 243 3.60 0.90 1.80
N ALA A 244 2.31 1.23 1.87
CA ALA A 244 1.82 2.40 2.61
C ALA A 244 1.98 2.23 4.12
N ASP A 245 1.61 1.06 4.67
CA ASP A 245 1.87 0.66 6.06
C ASP A 245 3.36 0.69 6.38
N TYR A 246 4.18 0.02 5.54
CA TYR A 246 5.63 -0.02 5.74
C TYR A 246 6.25 1.38 5.73
N LEU A 247 5.74 2.32 4.92
CA LEU A 247 6.20 3.71 4.97
C LEU A 247 5.93 4.35 6.33
N ALA A 248 4.70 4.25 6.82
CA ALA A 248 4.30 4.85 8.09
C ALA A 248 5.10 4.25 9.26
N GLU A 249 5.25 2.93 9.26
CA GLU A 249 6.03 2.17 10.26
C GLU A 249 7.51 2.53 10.22
N SER A 250 8.15 2.46 9.05
CA SER A 250 9.58 2.70 8.88
C SER A 250 9.97 4.16 9.16
N PHE A 251 9.19 5.11 8.64
CA PHE A 251 9.40 6.54 8.85
C PHE A 251 9.20 6.90 10.33
N GLY A 252 8.07 6.49 10.92
CA GLY A 252 7.77 6.70 12.34
C GLY A 252 8.63 5.88 13.31
N ASN A 253 9.44 4.95 12.78
CA ASN A 253 10.23 3.99 13.54
C ASN A 253 9.39 3.24 14.58
N LYS A 254 8.19 2.82 14.17
CA LYS A 254 7.19 2.14 14.98
C LYS A 254 6.74 0.89 14.22
N ASP A 255 6.44 -0.16 14.95
CA ASP A 255 6.01 -1.45 14.43
C ASP A 255 4.48 -1.54 14.29
N TYR A 256 3.79 -0.41 14.13
CA TYR A 256 2.34 -0.37 14.03
C TYR A 256 1.86 0.91 13.36
N ILE A 257 0.57 0.91 13.00
CA ILE A 257 -0.17 2.09 12.54
C ILE A 257 -1.54 2.22 13.19
N GLY A 258 -2.03 3.45 13.33
CA GLY A 258 -3.41 3.76 13.66
C GLY A 258 -3.78 3.51 15.11
N ARG A 259 -2.82 3.55 16.05
CA ARG A 259 -3.12 3.31 17.48
C ARG A 259 -4.08 4.33 18.07
N TRP A 260 -4.05 5.58 17.59
CA TRP A 260 -5.00 6.59 18.06
C TRP A 260 -6.39 6.35 17.50
N ILE A 261 -6.49 6.25 16.17
CA ILE A 261 -7.78 6.08 15.48
C ILE A 261 -8.46 4.73 15.82
N ALA A 262 -7.69 3.70 16.16
CA ALA A 262 -8.19 2.37 16.54
C ALA A 262 -9.27 2.41 17.64
N ARG A 263 -9.23 3.42 18.52
CA ARG A 263 -10.19 3.59 19.61
C ARG A 263 -11.61 3.92 19.17
N ASN A 264 -11.80 4.25 17.90
CA ASN A 264 -13.14 4.42 17.34
C ASN A 264 -13.82 3.07 17.02
N PHE A 265 -13.07 1.97 16.99
CA PHE A 265 -13.54 0.66 16.56
C PHE A 265 -13.71 -0.27 17.76
N SER A 266 -14.96 -0.66 18.04
CA SER A 266 -15.33 -1.40 19.26
C SER A 266 -14.74 -2.81 19.36
N ASP A 267 -14.31 -3.36 18.23
CA ASP A 267 -13.67 -4.67 18.10
C ASP A 267 -12.16 -4.64 18.33
N ILE A 268 -11.55 -3.44 18.41
CA ILE A 268 -10.14 -3.26 18.69
C ILE A 268 -9.96 -2.87 20.17
N PRO A 269 -9.18 -3.63 20.96
CA PRO A 269 -8.95 -3.29 22.36
C PRO A 269 -8.25 -1.93 22.54
N ASP A 270 -8.57 -1.23 23.62
CA ASP A 270 -7.93 0.05 23.96
C ASP A 270 -6.40 -0.07 24.00
N GLY A 271 -5.72 0.76 23.20
CA GLY A 271 -4.27 0.81 23.11
C GLY A 271 -3.65 -0.10 22.05
N GLU A 272 -4.43 -0.99 21.44
CA GLU A 272 -3.99 -1.78 20.29
C GLU A 272 -4.06 -0.93 19.01
N PRO A 273 -3.13 -1.14 18.05
CA PRO A 273 -3.16 -0.47 16.77
C PRO A 273 -4.21 -1.06 15.81
N LEU A 274 -4.46 -0.37 14.68
CA LEU A 274 -5.25 -0.95 13.58
C LEU A 274 -4.53 -2.16 12.98
N ARG A 275 -3.22 -2.04 12.78
CA ARG A 275 -2.34 -3.09 12.23
C ARG A 275 -0.95 -3.04 12.86
N SER A 276 -0.26 -4.18 12.86
CA SER A 276 1.06 -4.34 13.48
C SER A 276 2.05 -5.04 12.55
N ALA A 277 3.25 -4.47 12.44
CA ALA A 277 4.42 -5.01 11.75
C ALA A 277 5.14 -6.12 12.54
N VAL A 278 4.73 -6.36 13.79
CA VAL A 278 5.21 -7.46 14.62
C VAL A 278 4.09 -8.46 14.90
N ASP A 279 4.46 -9.71 15.15
CA ASP A 279 3.49 -10.77 15.38
C ASP A 279 2.67 -10.55 16.65
N ASP A 280 1.37 -10.70 16.50
CA ASP A 280 0.47 -10.98 17.61
C ASP A 280 0.44 -12.49 17.85
N PRO A 281 0.80 -12.98 19.06
CA PRO A 281 0.65 -14.39 19.40
C PRO A 281 -0.79 -14.93 19.26
N ARG A 282 -1.79 -14.04 19.28
CA ARG A 282 -3.21 -14.35 19.06
C ARG A 282 -3.54 -14.55 17.58
N ASP A 283 -2.74 -13.98 16.68
CA ASP A 283 -2.95 -14.02 15.23
C ASP A 283 -1.63 -14.24 14.46
N PRO A 284 -1.11 -15.49 14.48
CA PRO A 284 0.08 -15.83 13.74
C PRO A 284 -0.21 -15.77 12.23
N PHE A 285 0.47 -14.86 11.53
CA PHE A 285 0.32 -14.72 10.09
C PHE A 285 1.14 -15.78 9.32
N ASP A 286 0.55 -16.35 8.27
CA ASP A 286 1.20 -17.22 7.29
C ASP A 286 0.64 -16.94 5.89
N PHE A 287 1.50 -16.65 4.91
CA PHE A 287 1.08 -16.45 3.51
C PHE A 287 0.34 -17.65 2.95
N ALA A 288 0.69 -18.86 3.40
CA ALA A 288 0.04 -20.08 2.97
C ALA A 288 -1.42 -20.15 3.43
N THR A 289 -1.82 -19.53 4.55
CA THR A 289 -3.20 -19.62 5.05
C THR A 289 -4.09 -18.54 4.44
N VAL A 290 -3.57 -17.31 4.34
CA VAL A 290 -4.34 -16.13 3.93
C VAL A 290 -4.60 -16.12 2.42
N ALA A 291 -3.65 -16.64 1.63
CA ALA A 291 -3.83 -16.75 0.20
C ALA A 291 -4.78 -17.89 -0.18
N LEU A 292 -5.01 -18.90 0.68
CA LEU A 292 -5.79 -20.08 0.30
C LEU A 292 -7.29 -19.79 0.18
N ASN A 293 -7.80 -19.92 -1.05
CA ASN A 293 -9.22 -20.08 -1.28
C ASN A 293 -9.57 -21.57 -1.16
N ASP A 294 -10.05 -21.97 0.02
CA ASP A 294 -10.41 -23.36 0.30
C ASP A 294 -11.88 -23.69 -0.06
N GLY A 295 -12.57 -22.78 -0.77
CA GLY A 295 -13.93 -22.98 -1.26
C GLY A 295 -15.00 -22.94 -0.16
N LYS A 296 -14.66 -22.57 1.08
CA LYS A 296 -15.67 -22.27 2.11
C LYS A 296 -16.21 -20.86 1.85
N ALA A 297 -17.52 -20.68 1.96
CA ALA A 297 -18.20 -19.41 1.68
C ALA A 297 -17.78 -18.20 2.57
N TYR A 298 -16.82 -18.39 3.49
CA TYR A 298 -16.34 -17.38 4.44
C TYR A 298 -14.79 -17.28 4.49
N SER A 299 -14.06 -17.97 3.62
CA SER A 299 -12.58 -17.92 3.54
C SER A 299 -12.13 -17.19 2.28
N ASN A 300 -12.66 -15.98 2.10
CA ASN A 300 -12.23 -15.13 1.00
C ASN A 300 -10.78 -14.68 1.24
N PRO A 301 -9.94 -14.61 0.19
CA PRO A 301 -8.65 -13.95 0.33
C PRO A 301 -8.90 -12.49 0.74
N GLU A 302 -8.20 -12.05 1.77
CA GLU A 302 -8.42 -10.75 2.42
C GLU A 302 -7.18 -9.86 2.17
N ARG A 303 -7.41 -8.73 1.48
CA ARG A 303 -6.35 -7.84 1.01
C ARG A 303 -5.49 -7.33 2.18
N TYR A 304 -6.12 -6.89 3.26
CA TYR A 304 -5.42 -6.28 4.39
C TYR A 304 -4.60 -7.30 5.18
N THR A 305 -5.04 -8.56 5.23
CA THR A 305 -4.33 -9.64 5.91
C THR A 305 -3.07 -9.99 5.12
N VAL A 306 -3.13 -10.04 3.78
CA VAL A 306 -1.92 -10.20 2.94
C VAL A 306 -1.01 -8.98 3.06
N ALA A 307 -1.58 -7.77 3.13
CA ALA A 307 -0.84 -6.53 3.31
C ALA A 307 -0.06 -6.51 4.63
N GLU A 308 -0.73 -6.84 5.75
CA GLU A 308 -0.11 -6.92 7.08
C GLU A 308 0.95 -8.04 7.14
N GLY A 309 0.69 -9.17 6.49
CA GLY A 309 1.71 -10.20 6.32
C GLY A 309 2.97 -9.72 5.63
N CYS A 310 2.79 -8.95 4.57
CA CYS A 310 3.86 -8.31 3.82
C CYS A 310 4.59 -7.26 4.68
N THR A 311 3.90 -6.42 5.46
CA THR A 311 4.56 -5.42 6.32
C THR A 311 5.40 -6.09 7.40
N ARG A 312 4.90 -7.19 8.00
CA ARG A 312 5.66 -7.99 8.96
C ARG A 312 6.94 -8.58 8.35
N VAL A 313 6.91 -9.05 7.09
CA VAL A 313 8.11 -9.46 6.36
C VAL A 313 9.10 -8.30 6.21
N LEU A 314 8.61 -7.15 5.76
CA LEU A 314 9.47 -5.98 5.50
C LEU A 314 10.05 -5.42 6.80
N TRP A 315 9.29 -5.44 7.89
CA TRP A 315 9.75 -5.06 9.22
C TRP A 315 10.81 -6.02 9.74
N GLU A 316 10.61 -7.34 9.60
CA GLU A 316 11.62 -8.33 9.99
C GLU A 316 12.93 -8.14 9.21
N LEU A 317 12.85 -8.00 7.88
CA LEU A 317 13.99 -7.68 7.03
C LEU A 317 14.70 -6.42 7.54
N ARG A 318 13.93 -5.37 7.84
CA ARG A 318 14.47 -4.13 8.39
C ARG A 318 15.20 -4.35 9.71
N GLN A 319 14.63 -5.12 10.64
CA GLN A 319 15.27 -5.41 11.92
C GLN A 319 16.56 -6.21 11.77
N GLN A 320 16.63 -7.13 10.80
CA GLN A 320 17.86 -7.85 10.49
C GLN A 320 18.96 -6.88 10.03
N LEU A 321 18.65 -5.96 9.11
CA LEU A 321 19.61 -4.95 8.64
C LEU A 321 20.02 -3.98 9.76
N VAL A 322 19.10 -3.59 10.65
CA VAL A 322 19.42 -2.80 11.85
C VAL A 322 20.34 -3.56 12.80
N GLY A 323 20.18 -4.89 12.91
CA GLY A 323 21.08 -5.74 13.67
C GLY A 323 22.52 -5.73 13.12
N ASP A 324 22.66 -5.65 11.80
CA ASP A 324 23.96 -5.54 11.12
C ASP A 324 24.57 -4.13 11.27
N SER A 325 23.74 -3.08 11.28
CA SER A 325 24.14 -1.70 11.55
C SER A 325 23.03 -0.89 12.19
N SER A 326 23.17 -0.56 13.48
CA SER A 326 22.15 0.17 14.24
C SER A 326 21.85 1.57 13.67
N GLU A 327 22.84 2.20 13.05
CA GLU A 327 22.73 3.55 12.49
C GLU A 327 22.18 3.53 11.06
N LEU A 328 22.67 2.62 10.21
CA LEU A 328 22.41 2.66 8.76
C LEU A 328 21.41 1.61 8.28
N GLY A 329 21.23 0.52 9.04
CA GLY A 329 20.45 -0.63 8.61
C GLY A 329 18.99 -0.30 8.28
N SER A 330 18.39 0.60 9.07
CA SER A 330 17.03 1.09 8.80
C SER A 330 16.95 1.84 7.48
N ILE A 331 17.85 2.80 7.23
CA ILE A 331 17.91 3.56 5.98
C ILE A 331 18.20 2.65 4.78
N PHE A 332 19.07 1.65 4.96
CA PHE A 332 19.35 0.68 3.90
C PHE A 332 18.14 -0.16 3.55
N SER A 333 17.38 -0.60 4.55
CA SER A 333 16.13 -1.32 4.34
C SER A 333 15.10 -0.46 3.63
N ASP A 334 14.88 0.77 4.09
CA ASP A 334 13.87 1.65 3.49
C ASP A 334 14.22 1.91 2.02
N ARG A 335 15.49 2.21 1.72
CA ARG A 335 15.98 2.37 0.34
C ARG A 335 15.84 1.09 -0.49
N LEU A 336 16.11 -0.08 0.10
CA LEU A 336 15.96 -1.37 -0.57
C LEU A 336 14.53 -1.57 -1.04
N VAL A 337 13.56 -1.37 -0.14
CA VAL A 337 12.14 -1.54 -0.41
C VAL A 337 11.69 -0.60 -1.52
N TYR A 338 11.95 0.71 -1.41
CA TYR A 338 11.53 1.65 -2.46
C TYR A 338 12.24 1.44 -3.80
N SER A 339 13.46 0.91 -3.80
CA SER A 339 14.13 0.51 -5.04
C SER A 339 13.43 -0.65 -5.71
N ALA A 340 12.96 -1.62 -4.92
CA ALA A 340 12.17 -2.74 -5.42
C ALA A 340 10.82 -2.26 -5.97
N VAL A 341 10.16 -1.29 -5.33
CA VAL A 341 8.91 -0.69 -5.83
C VAL A 341 9.08 -0.11 -7.23
N GLY A 342 10.21 0.58 -7.49
CA GLY A 342 10.53 1.12 -8.81
C GLY A 342 10.79 0.08 -9.91
N MET A 343 10.84 -1.21 -9.57
CA MET A 343 11.03 -2.33 -10.51
C MET A 343 9.75 -3.12 -10.78
N LEU A 344 8.64 -2.78 -10.12
CA LEU A 344 7.39 -3.53 -10.24
C LEU A 344 6.71 -3.30 -11.59
N ASN A 345 6.03 -4.34 -12.07
CA ASN A 345 5.22 -4.33 -13.27
C ASN A 345 3.74 -4.12 -12.95
N GLN A 346 2.93 -3.95 -13.99
CA GLN A 346 1.47 -3.82 -13.84
C GLN A 346 0.91 -5.07 -13.15
N ASP A 347 -0.03 -4.88 -12.21
CA ASP A 347 -0.72 -5.98 -11.50
C ASP A 347 0.24 -7.00 -10.89
N THR A 348 1.28 -6.50 -10.23
CA THR A 348 2.39 -7.30 -9.70
C THR A 348 1.90 -8.33 -8.68
N SER A 349 2.60 -9.46 -8.58
CA SER A 349 2.41 -10.43 -7.49
C SER A 349 3.42 -10.26 -6.35
N MET A 350 3.15 -10.90 -5.20
CA MET A 350 4.09 -10.97 -4.09
C MET A 350 5.43 -11.60 -4.51
N ARG A 351 5.39 -12.55 -5.45
CA ARG A 351 6.59 -13.19 -6.01
C ARG A 351 7.42 -12.25 -6.86
N GLU A 352 6.76 -11.39 -7.64
CA GLU A 352 7.44 -10.35 -8.41
C GLU A 352 8.05 -9.29 -7.49
N PHE A 353 7.37 -8.92 -6.40
CA PHE A 353 7.93 -8.04 -5.37
C PHE A 353 9.14 -8.66 -4.65
N TYR A 354 9.05 -9.93 -4.21
CA TYR A 354 10.20 -10.67 -3.67
C TYR A 354 11.39 -10.66 -4.64
N SER A 355 11.14 -10.95 -5.91
CA SER A 355 12.18 -10.96 -6.95
C SER A 355 12.80 -9.57 -7.15
N SER A 356 11.98 -8.52 -7.04
CA SER A 356 12.40 -7.12 -7.13
C SER A 356 13.24 -6.71 -5.92
N LEU A 357 12.94 -7.18 -4.71
CA LEU A 357 13.79 -6.97 -3.52
C LEU A 357 15.16 -7.61 -3.70
N VAL A 358 15.22 -8.87 -4.16
CA VAL A 358 16.49 -9.55 -4.44
C VAL A 358 17.29 -8.83 -5.54
N GLN A 359 16.63 -8.34 -6.57
CA GLN A 359 17.27 -7.57 -7.63
C GLN A 359 17.77 -6.20 -7.15
N ALA A 360 16.97 -5.48 -6.35
CA ALA A 360 17.37 -4.22 -5.73
C ALA A 360 18.56 -4.39 -4.79
N ASP A 361 18.59 -5.47 -3.99
CA ASP A 361 19.73 -5.79 -3.12
C ASP A 361 21.00 -6.08 -3.93
N LYS A 362 20.86 -6.76 -5.07
CA LYS A 362 21.95 -6.99 -6.01
C LYS A 362 22.49 -5.68 -6.59
N GLU A 363 21.62 -4.75 -6.93
CA GLU A 363 22.00 -3.47 -7.55
C GLU A 363 22.57 -2.46 -6.56
N LEU A 364 22.06 -2.42 -5.32
CA LEU A 364 22.46 -1.44 -4.31
C LEU A 364 23.55 -1.93 -3.35
N TYR A 365 23.57 -3.23 -3.08
CA TYR A 365 24.35 -3.84 -2.01
C TYR A 365 25.06 -5.13 -2.47
N CYS A 366 25.24 -5.33 -3.78
CA CYS A 366 25.87 -6.50 -4.38
C CYS A 366 25.27 -7.87 -3.95
N GLY A 367 24.02 -7.92 -3.46
CA GLY A 367 23.38 -9.16 -3.05
C GLY A 367 23.71 -9.58 -1.61
N LEU A 368 24.22 -8.66 -0.79
CA LEU A 368 24.64 -8.94 0.59
C LEU A 368 23.48 -9.40 1.48
N HIS A 369 22.26 -8.88 1.25
CA HIS A 369 21.10 -9.14 2.10
C HIS A 369 20.15 -10.19 1.50
N GLN A 370 20.50 -10.84 0.39
CA GLN A 370 19.65 -11.87 -0.25
C GLN A 370 19.18 -12.95 0.74
N ARG A 371 20.05 -13.40 1.66
CA ARG A 371 19.66 -14.40 2.67
C ARG A 371 18.62 -13.84 3.64
N SER A 372 18.78 -12.60 4.09
CA SER A 372 17.84 -11.93 4.98
C SER A 372 16.46 -11.75 4.32
N ILE A 373 16.46 -11.39 3.03
CA ILE A 373 15.23 -11.31 2.23
C ILE A 373 14.56 -12.68 2.15
N GLU A 374 15.30 -13.73 1.78
CA GLU A 374 14.77 -15.10 1.71
C GLU A 374 14.24 -15.59 3.05
N GLN A 375 14.97 -15.33 4.15
CA GLN A 375 14.58 -15.74 5.50
C GLN A 375 13.30 -15.04 5.96
N ALA A 376 13.19 -13.72 5.79
CA ALA A 376 12.01 -12.96 6.22
C ALA A 376 10.73 -13.45 5.52
N PHE A 377 10.80 -13.75 4.22
CA PHE A 377 9.65 -14.30 3.49
C PHE A 377 9.35 -15.75 3.88
N THR A 378 10.36 -16.64 3.89
CA THR A 378 10.15 -18.08 4.14
C THR A 378 9.77 -18.39 5.58
N ALA A 379 10.15 -17.55 6.56
CA ALA A 379 9.70 -17.64 7.94
C ALA A 379 8.17 -17.52 8.08
N ARG A 380 7.51 -16.90 7.11
CA ARG A 380 6.05 -16.68 7.06
C ARG A 380 5.35 -17.51 5.99
N GLY A 381 5.94 -18.65 5.62
CA GLY A 381 5.34 -19.63 4.71
C GLY A 381 5.28 -19.20 3.23
N PHE A 382 5.96 -18.11 2.85
CA PHE A 382 6.11 -17.76 1.45
C PHE A 382 7.08 -18.71 0.76
N ASP A 383 6.67 -19.28 -0.38
CA ASP A 383 7.53 -20.06 -1.27
C ASP A 383 7.91 -19.22 -2.49
N PRO A 384 9.20 -18.80 -2.63
CA PRO A 384 9.63 -18.02 -3.79
C PRO A 384 9.70 -18.84 -5.09
N ASN A 385 9.74 -20.17 -4.99
CA ASN A 385 9.91 -21.09 -6.11
C ASN A 385 8.88 -22.23 -6.07
N PRO A 386 7.57 -21.91 -6.10
CA PRO A 386 6.52 -22.91 -6.04
C PRO A 386 6.65 -23.91 -7.19
N PRO A 387 6.42 -25.23 -6.96
CA PRO A 387 6.48 -26.23 -8.01
C PRO A 387 5.53 -25.89 -9.17
N ARG A 388 6.00 -26.03 -10.42
CA ARG A 388 5.13 -25.82 -11.59
C ARG A 388 3.94 -26.77 -11.58
N LEU A 389 2.78 -26.30 -12.01
CA LEU A 389 1.61 -27.15 -12.19
C LEU A 389 1.88 -28.21 -13.26
N GLY A 390 1.67 -29.49 -12.89
CA GLY A 390 1.78 -30.60 -13.84
C GLY A 390 0.66 -30.66 -14.89
N GLN A 391 -0.44 -29.91 -14.71
CA GLN A 391 -1.53 -29.76 -15.66
C GLN A 391 -2.07 -28.32 -15.64
N PRO A 392 -2.54 -27.78 -16.78
CA PRO A 392 -3.20 -26.48 -16.81
C PRO A 392 -4.48 -26.46 -15.96
N LEU A 393 -4.87 -25.27 -15.49
CA LEU A 393 -6.17 -25.06 -14.87
C LEU A 393 -7.29 -25.33 -15.87
N GLN A 394 -8.35 -26.03 -15.44
CA GLN A 394 -9.57 -26.16 -16.23
C GLN A 394 -10.46 -24.96 -15.96
N VAL A 395 -10.96 -24.32 -17.01
CA VAL A 395 -11.74 -23.08 -16.92
C VAL A 395 -13.04 -23.23 -17.70
N GLN A 396 -14.14 -22.86 -17.08
CA GLN A 396 -15.44 -22.63 -17.73
C GLN A 396 -15.95 -21.26 -17.34
N HIS A 397 -16.64 -20.56 -18.24
CA HIS A 397 -17.19 -19.24 -17.97
C HIS A 397 -18.53 -19.01 -18.66
N ALA A 398 -19.36 -18.14 -18.08
CA ALA A 398 -20.62 -17.71 -18.68
C ALA A 398 -20.87 -16.21 -18.42
N PRO A 399 -21.20 -15.41 -19.45
CA PRO A 399 -21.55 -14.00 -19.25
C PRO A 399 -22.95 -13.85 -18.66
N PHE A 400 -23.16 -12.78 -17.89
CA PHE A 400 -24.47 -12.32 -17.46
C PHE A 400 -24.49 -10.79 -17.43
N GLY A 401 -25.67 -10.21 -17.67
CA GLY A 401 -25.85 -8.76 -17.61
C GLY A 401 -26.21 -8.31 -16.20
N LEU A 402 -25.76 -7.11 -15.83
CA LEU A 402 -26.03 -6.43 -14.59
C LEU A 402 -26.56 -5.02 -14.87
N THR A 403 -27.67 -4.67 -14.23
CA THR A 403 -28.14 -3.29 -14.09
C THR A 403 -28.23 -2.95 -12.61
N PHE A 404 -28.16 -1.68 -12.27
CA PHE A 404 -28.38 -1.20 -10.92
C PHE A 404 -29.73 -0.50 -10.84
N VAL A 405 -30.54 -0.84 -9.83
CA VAL A 405 -31.84 -0.23 -9.58
C VAL A 405 -31.80 0.44 -8.22
N ASP A 406 -32.11 1.73 -8.19
CA ASP A 406 -32.33 2.47 -6.94
C ASP A 406 -33.70 2.07 -6.34
N ASN A 407 -33.64 1.35 -5.23
CA ASN A 407 -34.79 0.97 -4.43
C ASN A 407 -34.75 1.72 -3.09
N ASN A 408 -35.40 2.90 -3.05
CA ASN A 408 -35.48 3.75 -1.85
C ASN A 408 -34.12 4.19 -1.29
N GLY A 409 -33.16 4.51 -2.16
CA GLY A 409 -31.82 4.94 -1.79
C GLY A 409 -30.80 3.81 -1.65
N SER A 410 -31.21 2.53 -1.80
CA SER A 410 -30.27 1.41 -1.94
C SER A 410 -30.11 1.03 -3.41
N VAL A 411 -28.88 1.06 -3.91
CA VAL A 411 -28.54 0.68 -5.29
C VAL A 411 -28.28 -0.81 -5.32
N GLU A 412 -29.25 -1.59 -5.80
CA GLU A 412 -29.16 -3.05 -5.83
C GLU A 412 -28.88 -3.57 -7.26
N PRO A 413 -27.93 -4.50 -7.43
CA PRO A 413 -27.68 -5.15 -8.71
C PRO A 413 -28.78 -6.14 -9.09
N GLN A 414 -29.23 -6.08 -10.34
CA GLN A 414 -30.18 -7.02 -10.93
C GLN A 414 -29.58 -7.71 -12.15
N VAL A 415 -29.73 -9.04 -12.21
CA VAL A 415 -29.32 -9.83 -13.37
C VAL A 415 -30.29 -9.59 -14.52
N VAL A 416 -29.77 -9.14 -15.66
CA VAL A 416 -30.52 -8.87 -16.89
C VAL A 416 -29.90 -9.59 -18.08
N PRO A 417 -30.62 -9.75 -19.20
CA PRO A 417 -30.00 -10.18 -20.45
C PRO A 417 -28.85 -9.25 -20.84
N VAL A 418 -27.77 -9.84 -21.37
CA VAL A 418 -26.65 -9.07 -21.92
C VAL A 418 -27.16 -8.20 -23.08
N GLY A 419 -26.77 -6.92 -23.08
CA GLY A 419 -27.20 -5.96 -24.08
C GLY A 419 -26.42 -4.65 -24.01
N PRO A 420 -26.73 -3.67 -24.88
CA PRO A 420 -26.07 -2.36 -24.87
C PRO A 420 -26.36 -1.60 -23.57
N ASN A 421 -25.38 -0.83 -23.06
CA ASN A 421 -25.43 -0.10 -21.78
C ASN A 421 -25.68 -0.97 -20.53
N VAL A 422 -25.44 -2.28 -20.63
CA VAL A 422 -25.48 -3.21 -19.50
C VAL A 422 -24.05 -3.52 -19.09
N ILE A 423 -23.78 -3.56 -17.78
CA ILE A 423 -22.52 -4.09 -17.27
C ILE A 423 -22.54 -5.60 -17.48
N VAL A 424 -21.58 -6.11 -18.23
CA VAL A 424 -21.41 -7.54 -18.43
C VAL A 424 -20.39 -8.03 -17.43
N ALA A 425 -20.83 -8.90 -16.54
CA ALA A 425 -19.96 -9.65 -15.64
C ALA A 425 -19.96 -11.13 -16.04
N PHE A 426 -19.07 -11.91 -15.43
CA PHE A 426 -18.84 -13.29 -15.81
C PHE A 426 -18.80 -14.24 -14.62
N GLN A 427 -19.51 -15.34 -14.75
CA GLN A 427 -19.37 -16.48 -13.86
C GLN A 427 -18.16 -17.30 -14.31
N PHE A 428 -17.41 -17.83 -13.34
CA PHE A 428 -16.26 -18.70 -13.60
C PHE A 428 -16.37 -19.97 -12.78
N PHE A 429 -15.96 -21.08 -13.39
CA PHE A 429 -15.61 -22.32 -12.70
C PHE A 429 -14.18 -22.67 -13.07
N ILE A 430 -13.28 -22.62 -12.09
CA ILE A 430 -11.85 -22.87 -12.27
C ILE A 430 -11.47 -24.08 -11.41
N ARG A 431 -10.85 -25.09 -12.01
CA ARG A 431 -10.43 -26.31 -11.32
C ARG A 431 -8.94 -26.56 -11.46
N ASN A 432 -8.28 -26.82 -10.34
CA ASN A 432 -6.90 -27.28 -10.31
C ASN A 432 -6.87 -28.82 -10.37
N ASN A 433 -6.47 -29.38 -11.51
CA ASN A 433 -6.31 -30.83 -11.68
C ASN A 433 -4.88 -31.31 -11.43
N SER A 434 -3.99 -30.42 -11.02
CA SER A 434 -2.63 -30.75 -10.62
C SER A 434 -2.61 -31.37 -9.22
N ASN A 435 -1.49 -32.00 -8.88
CA ASN A 435 -1.16 -32.40 -7.51
C ASN A 435 -0.40 -31.31 -6.73
N GLN A 436 -0.18 -30.14 -7.35
CA GLN A 436 0.44 -28.96 -6.75
C GLN A 436 -0.61 -27.87 -6.50
N VAL A 437 -0.39 -26.99 -5.52
CA VAL A 437 -1.20 -25.78 -5.32
C VAL A 437 -1.00 -24.85 -6.51
N ALA A 438 -2.07 -24.31 -7.09
CA ALA A 438 -1.98 -23.24 -8.07
C ALA A 438 -1.92 -21.91 -7.31
N ARG A 439 -0.79 -21.20 -7.42
CA ARG A 439 -0.51 -20.01 -6.62
C ARG A 439 -1.11 -18.75 -7.23
N ASN A 440 -1.69 -17.89 -6.41
CA ASN A 440 -2.23 -16.58 -6.81
C ASN A 440 -3.04 -16.66 -8.12
N VAL A 441 -4.11 -17.46 -8.10
CA VAL A 441 -5.00 -17.62 -9.25
C VAL A 441 -5.69 -16.29 -9.53
N ARG A 442 -5.53 -15.79 -10.74
CA ARG A 442 -6.11 -14.52 -11.20
C ARG A 442 -6.89 -14.73 -12.48
N VAL A 443 -7.95 -13.97 -12.68
CA VAL A 443 -8.70 -13.92 -13.94
C VAL A 443 -8.62 -12.50 -14.48
N ALA A 444 -8.27 -12.35 -15.75
CA ALA A 444 -8.38 -11.08 -16.45
C ALA A 444 -9.26 -11.20 -17.70
N ALA A 445 -10.09 -10.18 -17.92
CA ALA A 445 -10.89 -9.95 -19.11
C ALA A 445 -10.22 -8.92 -20.01
N SER A 446 -10.22 -9.19 -21.31
CA SER A 446 -9.83 -8.20 -22.31
C SER A 446 -10.68 -8.34 -23.57
N SER A 447 -10.71 -7.28 -24.37
CA SER A 447 -11.40 -7.27 -25.66
C SER A 447 -10.57 -6.47 -26.66
N THR A 448 -10.62 -6.89 -27.91
CA THR A 448 -10.09 -6.10 -29.04
C THR A 448 -11.19 -5.29 -29.72
N ASP A 449 -12.44 -5.48 -29.30
CA ASP A 449 -13.58 -4.73 -29.80
C ASP A 449 -13.61 -3.34 -29.16
N PRO A 450 -13.60 -2.25 -29.96
CA PRO A 450 -13.60 -0.89 -29.43
C PRO A 450 -14.91 -0.52 -28.69
N ASN A 451 -15.96 -1.34 -28.80
CA ASN A 451 -17.20 -1.14 -28.05
C ASN A 451 -17.17 -1.76 -26.64
N TRP A 452 -16.07 -2.43 -26.26
CA TRP A 452 -15.84 -2.86 -24.89
C TRP A 452 -15.20 -1.74 -24.09
N ILE A 453 -15.95 -1.19 -23.14
CA ILE A 453 -15.41 -0.26 -22.14
C ILE A 453 -15.01 -1.11 -20.95
N GLN A 454 -13.71 -1.16 -20.70
CA GLN A 454 -13.15 -1.93 -19.60
C GLN A 454 -13.57 -1.33 -18.26
N ASP A 455 -14.06 -2.18 -17.36
CA ASP A 455 -14.40 -1.86 -15.98
C ASP A 455 -13.46 -2.68 -15.08
N ARG A 456 -13.95 -3.59 -14.23
CA ARG A 456 -13.08 -4.48 -13.44
C ARG A 456 -12.44 -5.56 -14.30
N TYR A 457 -11.28 -5.26 -14.87
CA TYR A 457 -10.66 -6.16 -15.86
C TYR A 457 -9.91 -7.33 -15.25
N MET A 458 -9.47 -7.27 -14.00
CA MET A 458 -8.76 -8.37 -13.34
C MET A 458 -9.31 -8.58 -11.93
N GLN A 459 -9.28 -9.83 -11.47
CA GLN A 459 -9.59 -10.18 -10.10
C GLN A 459 -8.70 -11.34 -9.64
N GLY A 460 -8.14 -11.21 -8.44
CA GLY A 460 -7.47 -12.28 -7.71
C GLY A 460 -8.47 -13.17 -6.99
N LEU A 461 -8.18 -14.47 -6.99
CA LEU A 461 -9.01 -15.51 -6.38
C LEU A 461 -8.24 -16.30 -5.30
N GLY A 462 -6.99 -15.94 -5.04
CA GLY A 462 -6.09 -16.61 -4.10
C GLY A 462 -5.47 -17.89 -4.67
N ASP A 463 -4.80 -18.64 -3.81
CA ASP A 463 -4.28 -19.97 -4.07
C ASP A 463 -5.43 -20.99 -4.22
N LEU A 464 -5.27 -21.93 -5.15
CA LEU A 464 -6.19 -23.03 -5.38
C LEU A 464 -5.52 -24.38 -5.12
N ALA A 465 -5.93 -25.05 -4.04
CA ALA A 465 -5.34 -26.31 -3.60
C ALA A 465 -5.52 -27.46 -4.64
N PRO A 466 -4.69 -28.52 -4.58
CA PRO A 466 -4.81 -29.68 -5.48
C PRO A 466 -6.20 -30.30 -5.49
N GLY A 467 -6.75 -30.52 -6.68
CA GLY A 467 -8.06 -31.16 -6.87
C GLY A 467 -9.28 -30.27 -6.56
N GLN A 468 -9.07 -29.07 -6.02
CA GLN A 468 -10.13 -28.13 -5.66
C GLN A 468 -10.60 -27.29 -6.85
N SER A 469 -11.74 -26.62 -6.67
CA SER A 469 -12.31 -25.70 -7.65
C SER A 469 -12.84 -24.43 -7.00
N ILE A 470 -12.70 -23.31 -7.70
CA ILE A 470 -13.30 -22.02 -7.35
C ILE A 470 -14.49 -21.79 -8.28
N THR A 471 -15.61 -21.37 -7.70
CA THR A 471 -16.76 -20.88 -8.46
C THR A 471 -17.02 -19.43 -8.12
N VAL A 472 -17.07 -18.58 -9.13
CA VAL A 472 -17.44 -17.16 -9.02
C VAL A 472 -18.83 -16.98 -9.60
N GLY A 473 -19.72 -16.37 -8.82
CA GLY A 473 -20.98 -15.83 -9.31
C GLY A 473 -22.22 -16.71 -9.23
N ILE A 474 -22.29 -17.62 -8.24
CA ILE A 474 -23.51 -18.37 -7.89
C ILE A 474 -23.76 -18.33 -6.37
N SER A 475 -24.93 -18.79 -5.90
CA SER A 475 -25.32 -18.81 -4.48
C SER A 475 -24.44 -19.66 -3.55
N GLN A 476 -23.51 -20.45 -4.11
CA GLN A 476 -22.50 -21.23 -3.40
C GLN A 476 -21.13 -20.95 -4.04
N GLY A 477 -20.40 -19.95 -3.53
CA GLY A 477 -19.10 -19.54 -4.07
C GLY A 477 -18.77 -18.09 -3.72
N LEU A 478 -17.79 -17.51 -4.41
CA LEU A 478 -17.47 -16.09 -4.27
C LEU A 478 -18.61 -15.24 -4.88
N PRO A 479 -19.04 -14.15 -4.22
CA PRO A 479 -20.13 -13.31 -4.73
C PRO A 479 -19.81 -12.77 -6.12
N ALA A 480 -20.78 -12.85 -7.03
CA ALA A 480 -20.62 -12.50 -8.45
C ALA A 480 -20.17 -11.05 -8.64
N LEU A 481 -20.67 -10.17 -7.79
CA LEU A 481 -20.44 -8.72 -7.90
C LEU A 481 -19.09 -8.31 -7.36
N ASP A 482 -18.49 -9.17 -6.54
CA ASP A 482 -17.31 -8.86 -5.76
C ASP A 482 -16.06 -9.46 -6.41
N TYR A 483 -16.17 -10.69 -6.92
CA TYR A 483 -15.04 -11.46 -7.44
C TYR A 483 -15.13 -11.79 -8.94
N SER A 484 -16.10 -11.24 -9.65
CA SER A 484 -16.12 -11.32 -11.13
C SER A 484 -15.23 -10.25 -11.75
N VAL A 485 -14.95 -10.40 -13.03
CA VAL A 485 -14.44 -9.34 -13.91
C VAL A 485 -15.60 -8.79 -14.74
N SER A 486 -15.55 -7.51 -15.11
CA SER A 486 -16.64 -6.81 -15.78
C SER A 486 -16.17 -5.86 -16.89
N GLY A 487 -17.14 -5.46 -17.71
CA GLY A 487 -17.01 -4.33 -18.63
C GLY A 487 -18.38 -3.94 -19.19
N ILE A 488 -18.42 -2.81 -19.88
CA ILE A 488 -19.65 -2.23 -20.40
C ILE A 488 -19.65 -2.37 -21.93
N ILE A 489 -20.77 -2.81 -22.49
CA ILE A 489 -21.00 -2.77 -23.94
C ILE A 489 -21.49 -1.36 -24.31
N ASP A 490 -20.73 -0.64 -25.12
CA ASP A 490 -21.11 0.67 -25.65
C ASP A 490 -22.45 0.59 -26.40
N GLN A 491 -23.37 1.51 -26.11
CA GLN A 491 -24.66 1.69 -26.80
C GLN A 491 -24.57 1.76 -28.32
N ARG A 492 -23.42 2.17 -28.87
CA ARG A 492 -23.17 2.29 -30.31
C ARG A 492 -22.84 0.94 -30.95
N SER A 493 -22.73 -0.13 -30.16
CA SER A 493 -22.42 -1.47 -30.67
C SER A 493 -23.53 -1.96 -31.62
N PRO A 494 -23.23 -2.26 -32.89
CA PRO A 494 -24.22 -2.51 -33.94
C PRO A 494 -24.92 -3.89 -33.87
N GLY A 495 -24.96 -4.54 -32.70
CA GLY A 495 -25.50 -5.89 -32.53
C GLY A 495 -24.67 -6.98 -33.22
N VAL A 496 -23.42 -6.69 -33.57
CA VAL A 496 -22.45 -7.67 -34.06
C VAL A 496 -21.79 -8.28 -32.84
N GLY A 497 -21.70 -9.62 -32.80
CA GLY A 497 -21.19 -10.31 -31.63
C GLY A 497 -19.79 -9.82 -31.20
N MET A 498 -19.69 -9.38 -29.95
CA MET A 498 -18.48 -8.77 -29.39
C MET A 498 -17.53 -9.85 -28.91
N LYS A 499 -16.30 -9.87 -29.44
CA LYS A 499 -15.28 -10.84 -29.04
C LYS A 499 -14.60 -10.40 -27.76
N TYR A 500 -14.44 -11.32 -26.83
CA TYR A 500 -13.64 -11.11 -25.62
C TYR A 500 -12.70 -12.31 -25.39
N TYR A 501 -11.72 -12.11 -24.52
CA TYR A 501 -10.77 -13.13 -24.10
C TYR A 501 -10.63 -13.10 -22.58
N PHE A 502 -10.66 -14.27 -21.97
CA PHE A 502 -10.17 -14.45 -20.61
C PHE A 502 -8.77 -14.99 -20.60
N GLN A 503 -7.98 -14.50 -19.66
CA GLN A 503 -6.72 -15.10 -19.26
C GLN A 503 -6.85 -15.50 -17.79
N VAL A 504 -6.64 -16.79 -17.52
CA VAL A 504 -6.52 -17.29 -16.14
C VAL A 504 -5.05 -17.55 -15.86
N PHE A 505 -4.52 -16.87 -14.86
CA PHE A 505 -3.12 -16.91 -14.45
C PHE A 505 -2.98 -17.70 -13.16
N ALA A 506 -1.81 -18.30 -12.98
CA ALA A 506 -1.29 -18.71 -11.69
C ALA A 506 0.23 -18.53 -11.74
N ASP A 507 0.86 -18.11 -10.64
CA ASP A 507 2.28 -17.76 -10.62
C ASP A 507 3.20 -18.94 -10.99
N ASN A 508 2.70 -20.17 -10.84
CA ASN A 508 3.41 -21.42 -11.15
C ASN A 508 2.81 -22.18 -12.36
N ALA A 509 2.10 -21.51 -13.26
CA ALA A 509 1.53 -22.11 -14.47
C ALA A 509 1.63 -21.19 -15.69
N ASP A 510 1.55 -21.77 -16.88
CA ASP A 510 1.33 -20.99 -18.10
C ASP A 510 -0.12 -20.47 -18.14
N PRO A 511 -0.39 -19.24 -18.59
CA PRO A 511 -1.75 -18.69 -18.63
C PRO A 511 -2.69 -19.50 -19.53
N VAL A 512 -3.93 -19.70 -19.07
CA VAL A 512 -4.99 -20.33 -19.85
C VAL A 512 -5.83 -19.25 -20.53
N VAL A 513 -5.83 -19.22 -21.86
CA VAL A 513 -6.59 -18.25 -22.64
C VAL A 513 -7.90 -18.87 -23.15
N GLN A 514 -9.05 -18.25 -22.83
CA GLN A 514 -10.38 -18.69 -23.26
C GLN A 514 -11.06 -17.60 -24.09
N PRO A 515 -11.24 -17.80 -25.42
CA PRO A 515 -11.96 -16.85 -26.25
C PRO A 515 -13.48 -17.01 -26.06
N GLY A 516 -14.22 -15.91 -26.18
CA GLY A 516 -15.67 -15.93 -26.19
C GLY A 516 -16.28 -14.86 -27.10
N VAL A 517 -17.59 -14.96 -27.30
CA VAL A 517 -18.37 -14.00 -28.09
C VAL A 517 -19.66 -13.70 -27.34
N LEU A 518 -19.87 -12.44 -26.96
CA LEU A 518 -21.18 -11.96 -26.52
C LEU A 518 -22.06 -11.80 -27.76
N LYS A 519 -23.26 -12.38 -27.73
CA LYS A 519 -24.21 -12.34 -28.85
C LYS A 519 -25.37 -11.43 -28.54
#